data_AF-A0A2J6MYX8-F1
#
_entry.id   AF-A0A2J6MYX8-F1
#
_cell.length_a   1.000
_cell.length_b   1.000
_cell.length_c   1.000
_cell.angle_alpha   90.00
_cell.angle_beta   90.00
_cell.angle_gamma   90.00
#
_symmetry.space_group_name_H-M   'P 1'
#
loop_
_entity.id
_entity.type
_entity.pdbx_description
1 polymer ?
#
loop_
_entity_poly.entity_id
_entity_poly.type
_entity_poly.pdbx_seq_one_letter_code
_entity_poly.pdbx_strand_id
1 'polypeptide(L)'
;GCEAKVAVDNLRKNGLKVGAARIRVYRPFPVEEIRKLALQARIIATIDRHISFGMEGFLASEVKASLYHMEDKPLIAGFIAGLGGRDVPFKTIEGIAQKSLKWLERGRVEKETEWVDLRE
;
A
#
# COMPACT_ATOMS: atom_id res chain seq x y z
N GLY A 1 -6.09 9.93 6.70
CA GLY A 1 -6.71 10.49 5.48
C GLY A 1 -5.93 11.69 5.01
N CYS A 2 -5.87 12.72 5.86
CA CYS A 2 -4.98 13.88 5.69
C CYS A 2 -3.53 13.45 5.43
N GLU A 3 -2.95 12.57 6.26
CA GLU A 3 -1.55 12.14 6.14
C GLU A 3 -1.19 11.60 4.76
N ALA A 4 -2.03 10.74 4.19
CA ALA A 4 -1.80 10.17 2.86
C ALA A 4 -1.90 11.23 1.75
N LYS A 5 -2.80 12.21 1.90
CA LYS A 5 -2.91 13.33 0.97
C LYS A 5 -1.66 14.21 1.02
N VAL A 6 -1.20 14.56 2.22
CA VAL A 6 0.03 15.35 2.44
C VAL A 6 1.23 14.65 1.82
N ALA A 7 1.39 13.34 2.09
CA ALA A 7 2.46 12.53 1.52
C ALA A 7 2.44 12.54 -0.01
N VAL A 8 1.27 12.30 -0.63
CA VAL A 8 1.11 12.33 -2.09
C VAL A 8 1.43 13.70 -2.66
N ASP A 9 0.95 14.78 -2.04
CA ASP A 9 1.19 16.15 -2.51
C ASP A 9 2.70 16.48 -2.49
N ASN A 10 3.41 16.10 -1.42
CA ASN A 10 4.85 16.29 -1.31
C ASN A 10 5.65 15.47 -2.33
N LEU A 11 5.32 14.18 -2.49
CA LEU A 11 5.99 13.32 -3.46
C LEU A 11 5.76 13.78 -4.90
N ARG A 12 4.55 14.26 -5.22
CA ARG A 12 4.22 14.84 -6.53
C ARG A 12 5.01 16.12 -6.80
N LYS A 13 5.21 16.99 -5.80
CA LYS A 13 6.10 18.17 -5.91
C LYS A 13 7.54 17.77 -6.25
N ASN A 14 7.97 16.60 -5.80
CA ASN A 14 9.28 16.03 -6.14
C ASN A 14 9.29 15.26 -7.49
N GLY A 15 8.26 15.39 -8.31
CA GLY A 15 8.17 14.77 -9.64
C GLY A 15 7.75 13.30 -9.64
N LEU A 16 7.40 12.72 -8.49
CA LEU A 16 7.01 11.32 -8.40
C LEU A 16 5.53 11.12 -8.77
N LYS A 17 5.27 10.19 -9.69
CA LYS A 17 3.92 9.81 -10.11
C LYS A 17 3.29 8.86 -9.10
N VAL A 18 2.75 9.42 -8.02
CA VAL A 18 2.08 8.66 -6.95
C VAL A 18 0.63 9.09 -6.76
N GLY A 19 -0.18 8.22 -6.15
CA GLY A 19 -1.55 8.49 -5.76
C GLY A 19 -1.87 7.78 -4.44
N ALA A 20 -3.01 8.12 -3.86
CA ALA A 20 -3.53 7.45 -2.66
C ALA A 20 -5.01 7.13 -2.84
N ALA A 21 -5.38 5.91 -2.45
CA ALA A 21 -6.77 5.47 -2.34
C ALA A 21 -7.06 5.09 -0.89
N ARG A 22 -8.22 5.51 -0.37
CA ARG A 22 -8.66 5.16 0.98
C ARG A 22 -9.90 4.28 0.89
N ILE A 23 -9.79 3.05 1.40
CA ILE A 23 -10.96 2.19 1.60
C ILE A 23 -11.89 2.85 2.62
N ARG A 24 -13.12 3.13 2.19
CA ARG A 24 -14.19 3.67 3.06
C ARG A 24 -15.20 2.61 3.48
N VAL A 25 -15.45 1.63 2.60
CA VAL A 25 -16.32 0.47 2.85
C VAL A 25 -15.48 -0.77 2.61
N TYR A 26 -15.39 -1.64 3.62
CA TYR A 26 -14.59 -2.86 3.56
C TYR A 26 -15.44 -4.11 3.28
N ARG A 27 -16.72 -4.09 3.67
CA ARG A 27 -17.68 -5.16 3.40
C ARG A 27 -19.00 -4.58 2.89
N PRO A 28 -19.46 -5.00 1.69
CA PRO A 28 -18.73 -5.84 0.72
C PRO A 28 -17.41 -5.19 0.27
N PHE A 29 -16.38 -6.01 -0.03
CA PHE A 29 -15.07 -5.49 -0.44
C PHE A 29 -15.13 -4.92 -1.86
N PRO A 30 -14.55 -3.73 -2.14
CA PRO A 30 -14.73 -3.04 -3.41
C PRO A 30 -13.79 -3.58 -4.51
N VAL A 31 -13.97 -4.84 -4.91
CA VAL A 31 -13.11 -5.56 -5.88
C VAL A 31 -12.95 -4.79 -7.20
N GLU A 32 -14.05 -4.29 -7.76
CA GLU A 32 -14.04 -3.58 -9.04
C GLU A 32 -13.24 -2.27 -8.98
N GLU A 33 -13.27 -1.57 -7.85
CA GLU A 33 -12.48 -0.34 -7.66
C GLU A 33 -10.99 -0.66 -7.49
N ILE A 34 -10.64 -1.77 -6.83
CA ILE A 34 -9.26 -2.24 -6.77
C ILE A 34 -8.72 -2.57 -8.17
N ARG A 35 -9.51 -3.25 -9.01
CA ARG A 35 -9.14 -3.56 -10.39
C ARG A 35 -8.95 -2.31 -11.23
N LYS A 36 -9.83 -1.31 -11.11
CA LYS A 36 -9.65 -0.01 -11.79
C LYS A 36 -8.36 0.69 -11.38
N LEU A 37 -8.01 0.67 -10.09
CA LEU A 37 -6.75 1.22 -9.61
C LEU A 37 -5.53 0.45 -10.15
N ALA A 38 -5.64 -0.87 -10.24
CA ALA A 38 -4.58 -1.73 -10.78
C ALA A 38 -4.27 -1.44 -12.25
N LEU A 39 -5.24 -0.98 -13.05
CA LEU A 39 -5.00 -0.55 -14.44
C LEU A 39 -4.20 0.75 -14.55
N GLN A 40 -4.12 1.54 -13.49
CA GLN A 40 -3.48 2.87 -13.50
C GLN A 40 -2.14 2.91 -12.77
N ALA A 41 -1.76 1.81 -12.10
CA ALA A 41 -0.59 1.73 -11.26
C ALA A 41 0.28 0.55 -11.69
N ARG A 42 1.61 0.72 -11.57
CA ARG A 42 2.57 -0.39 -11.77
C ARG A 42 2.91 -1.13 -10.47
N ILE A 43 2.65 -0.48 -9.34
CA ILE A 43 2.78 -1.04 -8.01
C ILE A 43 1.67 -0.49 -7.11
N ILE A 44 1.08 -1.35 -6.28
CA ILE A 44 0.12 -0.99 -5.23
C ILE A 44 0.77 -1.30 -3.88
N ALA A 45 0.91 -0.29 -3.04
CA ALA A 45 1.35 -0.43 -1.65
C ALA A 45 0.13 -0.36 -0.72
N THR A 46 -0.13 -1.40 0.06
CA THR A 46 -1.17 -1.38 1.10
C THR A 46 -0.55 -0.98 2.44
N ILE A 47 -1.32 -0.23 3.23
CA ILE A 47 -0.92 0.15 4.59
C ILE A 47 -1.97 -0.38 5.55
N ASP A 48 -1.57 -1.39 6.30
CA ASP A 48 -2.40 -2.14 7.23
C ASP A 48 -2.07 -1.72 8.67
N ARG A 49 -3.09 -1.24 9.41
CA ARG A 49 -2.98 -0.96 10.86
C ARG A 49 -3.27 -2.16 11.75
N HIS A 50 -3.19 -3.35 11.18
CA HIS A 50 -3.49 -4.61 11.83
C HIS A 50 -2.69 -5.72 11.12
N ILE A 51 -2.75 -6.93 11.66
CA ILE A 51 -2.14 -8.11 11.06
C ILE A 51 -3.08 -9.32 11.20
N SER A 52 -3.10 -10.19 10.18
CA SER A 52 -3.58 -11.56 10.34
C SER A 52 -2.40 -12.45 10.73
N PHE A 53 -2.38 -12.94 11.97
CA PHE A 53 -1.27 -13.76 12.46
C PHE A 53 -1.03 -14.99 11.56
N GLY A 54 0.24 -15.25 11.25
CA GLY A 54 0.65 -16.31 10.32
C GLY A 54 0.53 -15.93 8.84
N MET A 55 0.02 -14.74 8.53
CA MET A 55 -0.09 -14.18 7.17
C MET A 55 0.37 -12.70 7.19
N GLU A 56 -0.29 -11.86 6.40
CA GLU A 56 -0.01 -10.44 6.19
C GLU A 56 -1.17 -9.55 6.71
N GLY A 57 -1.22 -8.29 6.29
CA GLY A 57 -2.39 -7.45 6.51
C GLY A 57 -3.61 -7.88 5.68
N PHE A 58 -4.81 -7.83 6.26
CA PHE A 58 -6.09 -8.13 5.59
C PHE A 58 -6.25 -7.33 4.31
N LEU A 59 -5.77 -6.08 4.23
CA LEU A 59 -5.95 -5.26 3.04
C LEU A 59 -5.04 -5.75 1.93
N ALA A 60 -3.79 -6.09 2.28
CA ALA A 60 -2.86 -6.74 1.36
C ALA A 60 -3.49 -8.01 0.77
N SER A 61 -4.02 -8.89 1.62
CA SER A 61 -4.60 -10.17 1.17
C SER A 61 -5.83 -9.99 0.28
N GLU A 62 -6.74 -9.08 0.65
CA GLU A 62 -7.93 -8.80 -0.16
C GLU A 62 -7.60 -8.13 -1.50
N VAL A 63 -6.58 -7.26 -1.53
CA VAL A 63 -6.08 -6.65 -2.77
C VAL A 63 -5.45 -7.71 -3.67
N LYS A 64 -4.60 -8.59 -3.11
CA LYS A 64 -4.02 -9.73 -3.85
C LYS A 64 -5.11 -10.64 -4.41
N ALA A 65 -6.10 -11.01 -3.60
CA ALA A 65 -7.22 -11.84 -4.00
C ALA A 65 -8.06 -11.18 -5.12
N SER A 66 -8.34 -9.89 -5.01
CA SER A 66 -9.10 -9.12 -6.02
C SER A 66 -8.43 -9.10 -7.39
N LEU A 67 -7.10 -9.21 -7.41
CA LEU A 67 -6.25 -9.16 -8.60
C LEU A 67 -5.74 -10.54 -9.03
N TYR A 68 -6.14 -11.63 -8.36
CA TYR A 68 -5.57 -12.96 -8.59
C TYR A 68 -5.66 -13.40 -10.06
N HIS A 69 -6.85 -13.25 -10.66
CA HIS A 69 -7.14 -13.61 -12.05
C HIS A 69 -6.69 -12.57 -13.09
N MET A 70 -6.06 -11.47 -12.69
CA MET A 70 -5.55 -10.47 -13.62
C MET A 70 -4.15 -10.88 -14.12
N GLU A 71 -3.99 -10.94 -15.44
CA GLU A 71 -2.74 -11.31 -16.11
C GLU A 71 -1.68 -10.23 -15.87
N ASP A 72 -1.93 -9.01 -16.34
CA ASP A 72 -1.03 -7.85 -16.18
C ASP A 72 -1.27 -7.09 -14.86
N LYS A 73 -1.28 -7.82 -13.73
CA LYS A 73 -1.45 -7.21 -12.41
C LYS A 73 -0.19 -6.41 -11.98
N PRO A 74 -0.35 -5.29 -11.27
CA PRO A 74 0.77 -4.56 -10.70
C PRO A 74 1.50 -5.40 -9.64
N LEU A 75 2.72 -4.97 -9.31
CA LEU A 75 3.37 -5.43 -8.08
C LEU A 75 2.52 -5.04 -6.85
N ILE A 76 2.45 -5.90 -5.84
CA ILE A 76 1.69 -5.65 -4.62
C ILE A 76 2.62 -5.74 -3.42
N ALA A 77 2.69 -4.67 -2.64
CA ALA A 77 3.55 -4.55 -1.47
C ALA A 77 2.71 -4.28 -0.21
N GLY A 78 2.77 -5.18 0.76
CA GLY A 78 2.07 -5.03 2.04
C GLY A 78 2.94 -4.35 3.09
N PHE A 79 2.44 -3.28 3.70
CA PHE A 79 3.11 -2.60 4.82
C PHE A 79 2.23 -2.61 6.07
N ILE A 80 2.78 -3.05 7.18
CA ILE A 80 2.14 -3.02 8.49
C ILE A 80 2.70 -1.82 9.25
N ALA A 81 1.82 -0.89 9.65
CA ALA A 81 2.19 0.34 10.34
C ALA A 81 1.15 0.72 11.39
N GLY A 82 1.51 1.52 12.40
CA GLY A 82 0.53 2.04 13.37
C GLY A 82 -0.04 1.00 14.34
N LEU A 83 0.61 -0.15 14.50
CA LEU A 83 0.21 -1.18 15.47
C LEU A 83 0.28 -0.65 16.91
N GLY A 84 -0.70 -1.05 17.73
CA GLY A 84 -0.81 -0.60 19.12
C GLY A 84 -1.26 0.85 19.25
N GLY A 85 -1.98 1.40 18.25
CA GLY A 85 -2.47 2.78 18.28
C GLY A 85 -1.41 3.82 17.95
N ARG A 86 -0.25 3.39 17.43
CA ARG A 86 0.80 4.31 16.96
C ARG A 86 0.31 5.16 15.79
N ASP A 87 0.80 6.39 15.75
CA ASP A 87 0.52 7.25 14.61
C ASP A 87 1.25 6.77 13.35
N VAL A 88 0.70 7.11 12.19
CA VAL A 88 1.32 6.87 10.88
C VAL A 88 1.42 8.23 10.18
N PRO A 89 2.46 9.03 10.49
CA PRO A 89 2.61 10.36 9.94
C PRO A 89 2.87 10.31 8.44
N PHE A 90 2.62 11.42 7.74
CA PHE A 90 2.85 11.54 6.31
C PHE A 90 4.27 11.12 5.90
N LYS A 91 5.30 11.39 6.72
CA LYS A 91 6.69 10.97 6.48
C LYS A 91 6.85 9.45 6.38
N THR A 92 6.13 8.70 7.21
CA THR A 92 6.11 7.23 7.13
C THR A 92 5.50 6.77 5.81
N ILE A 93 4.41 7.40 5.39
CA ILE A 93 3.73 7.10 4.11
C ILE A 93 4.65 7.47 2.92
N GLU A 94 5.39 8.57 3.01
CA GLU A 94 6.40 8.94 2.02
C GLU A 94 7.49 7.88 1.90
N GLY A 95 8.01 7.39 3.04
CA GLY A 95 8.99 6.31 3.08
C GLY A 95 8.48 5.02 2.44
N ILE A 96 7.24 4.63 2.75
CA ILE A 96 6.56 3.47 2.13
C ILE A 96 6.46 3.63 0.61
N ALA A 97 6.03 4.81 0.13
CA ALA A 97 5.90 5.07 -1.30
C ALA A 97 7.26 5.06 -2.01
N GLN A 98 8.28 5.71 -1.44
CA GLN A 98 9.64 5.71 -1.99
C GLN A 98 10.24 4.29 -2.03
N LYS A 99 10.02 3.49 -1.00
CA LYS A 99 10.47 2.10 -0.97
C LYS A 99 9.77 1.26 -2.06
N SER A 100 8.47 1.45 -2.21
CA SER A 100 7.69 0.81 -3.26
C SER A 100 8.20 1.19 -4.65
N LEU A 101 8.57 2.46 -4.89
CA LEU A 101 9.18 2.89 -6.15
C LEU A 101 10.53 2.19 -6.42
N LYS A 102 11.38 2.03 -5.40
CA LYS A 102 12.64 1.27 -5.54
C LYS A 102 12.41 -0.20 -5.89
N TRP A 103 11.39 -0.82 -5.30
CA TRP A 103 10.99 -2.19 -5.66
C TRP A 103 10.43 -2.29 -7.08
N LEU A 104 9.67 -1.28 -7.50
CA LEU A 104 9.18 -1.17 -8.87
C LEU A 104 10.32 -1.05 -9.88
N GLU A 105 11.36 -0.24 -9.60
CA GLU A 105 12.55 -0.11 -10.45
C GLU A 105 13.29 -1.45 -10.61
N ARG A 106 13.30 -2.28 -9.55
CA ARG A 106 13.88 -3.64 -9.57
C ARG A 106 12.97 -4.68 -10.22
N GLY A 107 11.72 -4.35 -10.51
CA GLY A 107 10.73 -5.27 -11.06
C GLY A 107 10.25 -6.35 -10.07
N ARG A 108 10.55 -6.23 -8.77
CA ARG A 108 10.12 -7.20 -7.75
C ARG A 108 9.95 -6.58 -6.37
N VAL A 109 9.01 -7.12 -5.61
CA VAL A 109 8.82 -6.82 -4.18
C VAL A 109 9.72 -7.75 -3.37
N GLU A 110 10.62 -7.19 -2.56
CA GLU A 110 11.64 -7.97 -1.82
C GLU A 110 11.08 -8.62 -0.56
N LYS A 111 10.05 -8.03 0.04
CA LYS A 111 9.34 -8.57 1.21
C LYS A 111 7.85 -8.43 0.97
N GLU A 112 7.13 -9.55 1.01
CA GLU A 112 5.68 -9.54 0.81
C GLU A 112 4.95 -8.73 1.89
N THR A 113 5.45 -8.78 3.11
CA THR A 113 4.97 -7.99 4.25
C THR A 113 6.15 -7.33 4.94
N GLU A 114 6.06 -6.01 5.07
CA GLU A 114 7.06 -5.22 5.76
C GLU A 114 6.48 -4.46 6.94
N TRP A 115 7.18 -4.49 8.06
CA TRP A 115 6.78 -3.79 9.28
C TRP A 115 7.51 -2.45 9.35
N VAL A 116 6.75 -1.39 9.57
CA VAL A 116 7.23 -0.01 9.53
C VAL A 116 7.14 0.61 10.93
N ASP A 117 8.17 1.39 11.30
CA ASP A 117 8.26 2.11 12.57
C ASP A 117 8.15 1.21 13.83
N LEU A 118 8.70 -0.01 13.74
CA LEU A 118 8.95 -0.85 14.90
C LEU A 118 10.03 -0.19 15.78
N ARG A 119 9.78 -0.12 17.09
CA ARG A 119 10.85 0.12 18.06
C ARG A 119 11.46 -1.24 18.40
N GLU A 120 12.78 -1.27 18.50
CA GLU A 120 13.49 -2.35 19.19
C GLU A 120 13.05 -2.44 20.66
#